data_AF-A0A445D9K4-F1
#
_entry.id   AF-A0A445D9K4-F1
#
_cell.length_a   1.000
_cell.length_b   1.000
_cell.length_c   1.000
_cell.angle_alpha   90.00
_cell.angle_beta   90.00
_cell.angle_gamma   90.00
#
_symmetry.space_group_name_H-M   'P 1'
#
loop_
_entity.id
_entity.type
_entity.pdbx_description
1 polymer ?
#
loop_
_entity_poly.entity_id
_entity_poly.type
_entity_poly.pdbx_seq_one_letter_code
_entity_poly.pdbx_strand_id
1 'polypeptide(L)'
;MNRWTLNFSHRTVVLLVENPTFPLQAFRLTQISELLNADRINDSQLIDIMGEVVGKEDPKELITSKGKETKRLAILVEDLDNYRIGCVLFGDMVDQILPYLDDGRVEPLIVVLQFFRPSRWNGMNLNPLSYTI
;
A
#
# COMPACT_ATOMS: atom_id res chain seq x y z
N MET A 1 -0.81 9.21 -16.57
CA MET A 1 -1.32 10.14 -15.54
C MET A 1 -2.35 11.05 -16.17
N ASN A 2 -3.43 11.35 -15.46
CA ASN A 2 -4.43 12.30 -15.95
C ASN A 2 -3.86 13.71 -15.90
N ARG A 3 -4.13 14.51 -16.94
CA ARG A 3 -3.58 15.87 -17.10
C ARG A 3 -4.30 16.92 -16.25
N TRP A 4 -5.47 16.57 -15.71
CA TRP A 4 -6.38 17.49 -15.06
C TRP A 4 -6.74 17.00 -13.67
N THR A 5 -6.83 17.94 -12.73
CA THR A 5 -7.35 17.72 -11.38
C THR A 5 -8.70 18.41 -11.28
N LEU A 6 -9.73 17.67 -10.87
CA LEU A 6 -11.03 18.23 -10.52
C LEU A 6 -11.01 18.65 -9.06
N ASN A 7 -11.32 19.91 -8.78
CA ASN A 7 -11.44 20.43 -7.42
C ASN A 7 -12.90 20.74 -7.12
N PHE A 8 -13.38 20.30 -5.96
CA PHE A 8 -14.75 20.59 -5.54
C PHE A 8 -14.86 22.02 -5.02
N SER A 9 -16.01 22.63 -5.27
CA SER A 9 -16.36 23.96 -4.78
C SER A 9 -17.66 23.90 -3.99
N HIS A 10 -18.05 25.02 -3.39
CA HIS A 10 -19.34 25.16 -2.71
C HIS A 10 -20.55 24.92 -3.64
N ARG A 11 -20.36 24.89 -4.97
CA ARG A 11 -21.41 24.59 -5.96
C ARG A 11 -21.38 23.15 -6.47
N THR A 12 -20.42 22.34 -6.04
CA THR A 12 -20.33 20.95 -6.47
C THR A 12 -21.47 20.16 -5.85
N VAL A 13 -22.21 19.44 -6.70
CA VAL A 13 -23.26 18.50 -6.28
C VAL A 13 -22.75 17.10 -6.58
N VAL A 14 -22.78 16.22 -5.57
CA VAL A 14 -22.41 14.80 -5.70
C VAL A 14 -23.68 13.97 -5.56
N LEU A 15 -23.99 13.18 -6.58
CA LEU A 15 -25.14 12.27 -6.59
C LEU A 15 -24.60 10.84 -6.74
N LEU A 16 -25.10 9.93 -5.90
CA LEU A 16 -24.83 8.50 -6.06
C LEU A 16 -25.59 8.01 -7.29
N VAL A 17 -24.88 7.36 -8.22
CA VAL A 17 -25.46 6.74 -9.41
C VAL A 17 -25.05 5.28 -9.45
N GLU A 18 -26.04 4.39 -9.43
CA GLU A 18 -25.80 2.97 -9.64
C GLU A 18 -25.68 2.70 -11.14
N ASN A 19 -24.46 2.38 -11.59
CA ASN A 19 -24.23 1.97 -12.96
C ASN A 19 -23.39 0.68 -12.98
N PRO A 20 -24.02 -0.50 -13.07
CA PRO A 20 -23.31 -1.78 -13.05
C PRO A 20 -22.44 -2.01 -14.30
N THR A 21 -22.65 -1.21 -15.36
CA THR A 21 -21.86 -1.30 -16.61
C THR A 21 -20.64 -0.39 -16.61
N PHE A 22 -20.46 0.44 -15.58
CA PHE A 22 -19.31 1.31 -15.49
C PHE A 22 -18.02 0.46 -15.37
N PRO A 23 -17.04 0.64 -16.26
CA PRO A 23 -15.82 -0.16 -16.23
C PRO A 23 -15.00 0.18 -14.98
N LEU A 24 -15.04 -0.72 -14.00
CA LEU A 24 -14.22 -0.64 -12.78
C LEU A 24 -12.80 -1.14 -13.08
N GLN A 25 -12.06 -0.41 -13.93
CA GLN A 25 -10.62 -0.65 -14.08
C GLN A 25 -9.86 0.17 -13.03
N ALA A 26 -10.11 -0.14 -11.76
CA ALA A 26 -9.68 0.65 -10.62
C ALA A 26 -8.17 0.53 -10.33
N PHE A 27 -7.54 -0.58 -10.74
CA PHE A 27 -6.16 -0.91 -10.39
C PHE A 27 -5.29 -1.17 -11.61
N ARG A 28 -4.02 -0.78 -11.52
CA ARG A 28 -2.95 -1.13 -12.45
C ARG A 28 -1.90 -1.93 -11.67
N LEU A 29 -2.23 -3.19 -11.43
CA LEU A 29 -1.39 -4.09 -10.64
C LEU A 29 -0.01 -4.26 -11.28
N THR A 30 1.01 -4.05 -10.48
CA THR A 30 2.43 -4.25 -10.77
C THR A 30 2.87 -5.54 -10.09
N GLN A 31 3.60 -6.41 -10.80
CA GLN A 31 4.10 -7.65 -10.20
C GLN A 31 5.20 -7.34 -9.19
N ILE A 32 5.25 -8.06 -8.07
CA ILE A 32 6.30 -7.85 -7.06
C ILE A 32 7.67 -8.20 -7.66
N SER A 33 7.74 -9.24 -8.47
CA SER A 33 8.95 -9.67 -9.19
C SER A 33 9.57 -8.53 -10.02
N GLU A 34 8.77 -7.72 -10.70
CA GLU A 34 9.23 -6.58 -11.50
C GLU A 34 9.92 -5.52 -10.62
N LEU A 35 9.37 -5.27 -9.42
CA LEU A 35 9.92 -4.29 -8.46
C LEU A 35 11.25 -4.77 -7.87
N LEU A 36 11.33 -6.05 -7.52
CA LEU A 36 12.53 -6.63 -6.91
C LEU A 36 13.69 -6.74 -7.91
N ASN A 37 13.39 -7.11 -9.15
CA ASN A 37 14.40 -7.33 -10.19
C ASN A 37 14.78 -6.06 -10.97
N ALA A 38 14.07 -4.93 -10.78
CA ALA A 38 14.36 -3.70 -11.51
C ALA A 38 15.77 -3.16 -11.20
N ASP A 39 16.61 -2.89 -12.20
CA ASP A 39 17.95 -2.30 -11.96
C ASP A 39 17.88 -0.97 -11.20
N ARG A 40 16.83 -0.18 -11.46
CA ARG A 40 16.52 1.08 -10.80
C ARG A 40 15.04 1.17 -10.50
N ILE A 41 14.72 1.61 -9.28
CA ILE A 41 13.35 1.95 -8.91
C ILE A 41 13.10 3.42 -9.25
N ASN A 42 12.01 3.68 -9.97
CA ASN A 42 11.52 5.03 -10.17
C ASN A 42 10.62 5.44 -8.99
N ASP A 43 11.20 6.14 -8.02
CA ASP A 43 10.54 6.59 -6.79
C ASP A 43 9.49 7.71 -7.01
N SER A 44 9.36 8.21 -8.24
CA SER A 44 8.30 9.13 -8.67
C SER A 44 7.05 8.43 -9.18
N GLN A 45 7.15 7.14 -9.53
CA GLN A 45 6.03 6.35 -10.00
C GLN A 45 5.25 5.80 -8.80
N LEU A 46 3.91 5.87 -8.90
CA LEU A 46 3.02 5.20 -7.98
C LEU A 46 2.59 3.86 -8.59
N ILE A 47 2.54 2.83 -7.77
CA ILE A 47 2.23 1.46 -8.17
C ILE A 47 1.03 0.93 -7.37
N ASP A 48 0.36 -0.05 -7.96
CA ASP A 48 -0.65 -0.84 -7.27
C ASP A 48 -0.12 -2.27 -7.14
N ILE A 49 -0.18 -2.88 -5.96
CA ILE A 49 0.23 -4.28 -5.76
C ILE A 49 -0.88 -5.07 -5.07
N MET A 50 -0.88 -6.38 -5.26
CA MET A 50 -1.83 -7.29 -4.63
C MET A 50 -1.09 -8.51 -4.09
N GLY A 51 -1.47 -8.97 -2.91
CA GLY A 51 -0.89 -10.15 -2.30
C GLY A 51 -1.46 -10.46 -0.93
N GLU A 52 -1.04 -11.58 -0.37
CA GLU A 52 -1.36 -12.01 0.99
C GLU A 52 -0.47 -11.30 2.01
N VAL A 53 -1.03 -10.84 3.12
CA VAL A 53 -0.24 -10.38 4.26
C VAL A 53 0.25 -11.57 5.07
N VAL A 54 1.52 -11.92 4.90
CA VAL A 54 2.17 -13.09 5.51
C VAL A 54 2.99 -12.76 6.76
N GLY A 55 3.06 -11.49 7.14
CA GLY A 55 3.76 -11.05 8.36
C GLY A 55 3.56 -9.59 8.68
N LYS A 56 3.82 -9.21 9.94
CA LYS A 56 3.81 -7.83 10.43
C LYS A 56 4.82 -7.61 11.54
N GLU A 57 5.28 -6.36 11.67
CA GLU A 57 5.90 -5.84 12.90
C GLU A 57 4.82 -5.39 13.90
N ASP A 58 5.23 -5.09 15.13
CA ASP A 58 4.36 -4.35 16.05
C ASP A 58 4.13 -2.91 15.54
N PRO A 59 2.89 -2.39 15.63
CA PRO A 59 2.60 -0.99 15.36
C PRO A 59 3.43 -0.06 16.26
N LYS A 60 3.90 1.05 15.69
CA LYS A 60 4.69 2.06 16.41
C LYS A 60 3.99 3.41 16.33
N GLU A 61 3.91 4.10 17.46
CA GLU A 61 3.56 5.52 17.50
C GLU A 61 4.81 6.35 17.14
N LEU A 62 4.63 7.35 16.28
CA LEU A 62 5.68 8.23 15.79
C LEU A 62 5.24 9.70 15.89
N ILE A 63 6.21 10.58 16.11
CA ILE A 63 6.02 12.03 15.97
C ILE A 63 6.79 12.45 14.72
N THR A 64 6.09 13.01 13.74
CA THR A 64 6.71 13.54 12.51
C THR A 64 7.62 14.73 12.83
N SER A 65 8.52 15.08 11.91
CA SER A 65 9.37 16.28 12.04
C SER A 65 8.60 17.60 12.20
N LYS A 66 7.30 17.60 11.88
CA LYS A 66 6.38 18.73 12.06
C LYS A 66 5.59 18.67 13.38
N GLY A 67 5.90 17.73 14.27
CA GLY A 67 5.22 17.56 15.55
C GLY A 67 3.86 16.86 15.49
N LYS A 68 3.44 16.36 14.31
CA LYS A 68 2.20 15.59 14.18
C LYS A 68 2.43 14.14 14.60
N GLU A 69 1.59 13.64 15.50
CA GLU A 69 1.53 12.22 15.87
C GLU A 69 0.96 11.38 14.72
N THR A 70 1.54 10.18 14.51
CA THR A 70 1.10 9.22 13.49
C THR A 70 1.50 7.81 13.90
N LYS A 71 0.75 6.82 13.42
CA LYS A 71 1.11 5.40 13.53
C LYS A 71 1.98 4.96 12.37
N ARG A 72 2.79 3.93 12.57
CA ARG A 72 3.52 3.17 11.56
C ARG A 72 3.31 1.67 11.78
N LEU A 73 3.02 0.94 10.73
CA LEU A 73 3.02 -0.52 10.72
C LEU A 73 3.81 -1.02 9.50
N ALA A 74 4.75 -1.94 9.71
CA ALA A 74 5.38 -2.66 8.61
C ALA A 74 4.69 -4.02 8.45
N ILE A 75 4.32 -4.36 7.22
CA ILE A 75 3.73 -5.64 6.83
C ILE A 75 4.59 -6.30 5.75
N LEU A 76 4.50 -7.62 5.63
CA LEU A 76 5.11 -8.41 4.56
C LEU A 76 4.00 -8.95 3.67
N VAL A 77 4.08 -8.63 2.38
CA VAL A 77 3.10 -9.04 1.37
C VAL A 77 3.74 -10.05 0.42
N GLU A 78 3.07 -11.17 0.17
CA GLU A 78 3.48 -12.24 -0.74
C GLU A 78 2.49 -12.35 -1.92
N ASP A 79 3.00 -12.43 -3.16
CA ASP A 79 2.17 -12.72 -4.33
C ASP A 79 2.07 -14.22 -4.62
N LEU A 80 1.27 -14.59 -5.62
CA LEU A 80 1.05 -16.00 -6.01
C LEU A 80 2.32 -16.71 -6.51
N ASP A 81 3.35 -15.95 -6.91
CA ASP A 81 4.63 -16.47 -7.37
C ASP A 81 5.66 -16.57 -6.21
N ASN A 82 5.21 -16.36 -4.96
CA ASN A 82 6.00 -16.39 -3.72
C ASN A 82 7.05 -15.26 -3.63
N TYR A 83 6.89 -14.18 -4.40
CA TYR A 83 7.71 -12.99 -4.21
C TYR A 83 7.18 -12.19 -3.03
N ARG A 84 8.09 -11.80 -2.15
CA ARG A 84 7.77 -11.04 -0.93
C ARG A 84 8.29 -9.62 -1.01
N ILE A 85 7.45 -8.67 -0.64
CA ILE A 85 7.81 -7.27 -0.48
C ILE A 85 7.25 -6.76 0.83
N GLY A 86 8.04 -6.01 1.59
CA GLY A 86 7.49 -5.32 2.74
C GLY A 86 6.85 -3.99 2.36
N CYS A 87 5.85 -3.59 3.11
CA CYS A 87 5.13 -2.36 2.92
C CYS A 87 5.03 -1.65 4.27
N VAL A 88 5.13 -0.31 4.25
CA VAL A 88 4.94 0.49 5.46
C VAL A 88 3.67 1.30 5.31
N LEU A 89 2.83 1.19 6.33
CA LEU A 89 1.56 1.86 6.44
C LEU A 89 1.66 2.94 7.51
N PHE A 90 0.97 4.05 7.29
CA PHE A 90 0.95 5.18 8.23
C PHE A 90 -0.48 5.65 8.51
N GLY A 91 -0.67 6.20 9.71
CA GLY A 91 -1.93 6.84 10.12
C GLY A 91 -3.14 5.93 9.92
N ASP A 92 -4.18 6.46 9.29
CA ASP A 92 -5.47 5.79 9.10
C ASP A 92 -5.38 4.43 8.40
N MET A 93 -4.37 4.19 7.56
CA MET A 93 -4.18 2.87 6.93
C MET A 93 -3.84 1.79 7.96
N VAL A 94 -3.09 2.15 9.02
CA VAL A 94 -2.80 1.25 10.14
C VAL A 94 -4.08 0.90 10.86
N ASP A 95 -4.91 1.90 11.17
CA ASP A 95 -6.18 1.70 11.88
C ASP A 95 -7.18 0.84 11.08
N GLN A 96 -7.15 0.96 9.75
CA GLN A 96 -8.01 0.16 8.86
C GLN A 96 -7.57 -1.30 8.79
N ILE A 97 -6.28 -1.59 8.70
CA ILE A 97 -5.80 -2.97 8.47
C ILE A 97 -5.65 -3.76 9.76
N LEU A 98 -5.26 -3.12 10.87
CA LEU A 98 -4.87 -3.79 12.11
C LEU A 98 -5.95 -4.73 12.67
N PRO A 99 -7.26 -4.36 12.65
CA PRO A 99 -8.31 -5.27 13.11
C PRO A 99 -8.35 -6.59 12.35
N TYR A 100 -7.97 -6.61 11.06
CA TYR A 100 -7.96 -7.84 10.25
C TYR A 100 -6.73 -8.69 10.49
N LEU A 101 -5.62 -8.08 10.92
CA LEU A 101 -4.37 -8.78 11.23
C LEU A 101 -4.40 -9.45 12.60
N ASP A 102 -5.17 -8.89 13.55
CA ASP A 102 -5.24 -9.36 14.93
C ASP A 102 -6.50 -10.19 15.24
N ASP A 103 -7.37 -10.45 14.26
CA ASP A 103 -8.65 -11.17 14.45
C ASP A 103 -8.48 -12.69 14.69
N GLY A 104 -7.25 -13.19 14.78
CA GLY A 104 -6.97 -14.62 14.99
C GLY A 104 -7.50 -15.53 13.87
N ARG A 105 -7.81 -14.96 12.71
CA ARG A 105 -8.33 -15.68 11.53
C ARG A 105 -7.33 -16.71 11.04
N VAL A 106 -7.87 -17.77 10.46
CA VAL A 106 -7.09 -18.80 9.77
C VAL A 106 -7.02 -18.50 8.27
N GLU A 107 -7.98 -17.72 7.76
CA GLU A 107 -8.06 -17.34 6.36
C GLU A 107 -6.98 -16.31 5.98
N PRO A 108 -6.41 -16.41 4.76
CA PRO A 108 -5.41 -15.47 4.28
C PRO A 108 -6.02 -14.07 4.10
N LEU A 109 -5.30 -13.05 4.58
CA LEU A 109 -5.67 -11.65 4.34
C LEU A 109 -5.05 -11.18 3.03
N ILE A 110 -5.87 -11.12 1.97
CA ILE A 110 -5.45 -10.56 0.68
C ILE A 110 -5.69 -9.05 0.67
N VAL A 111 -4.66 -8.28 0.32
CA VAL A 111 -4.72 -6.83 0.22
C VAL A 111 -4.47 -6.36 -1.21
N VAL A 112 -5.12 -5.27 -1.60
CA VAL A 112 -4.75 -4.47 -2.77
C VAL A 112 -4.28 -3.12 -2.27
N LEU A 113 -3.02 -2.80 -2.51
CA LEU A 113 -2.35 -1.60 -2.04
C LEU A 113 -2.19 -0.65 -3.23
N GLN A 114 -2.97 0.43 -3.26
CA GLN A 114 -3.04 1.37 -4.38
C GLN A 114 -2.20 2.62 -4.13
N PHE A 115 -1.57 3.14 -5.18
CA PHE A 115 -0.76 4.36 -5.16
C PHE A 115 0.43 4.31 -4.18
N PHE A 116 1.03 3.14 -4.03
CA PHE A 116 2.22 2.94 -3.22
C PHE A 116 3.45 3.51 -3.91
N ARG A 117 4.39 4.06 -3.14
CA ARG A 117 5.65 4.60 -3.65
C ARG A 117 6.77 3.56 -3.47
N PRO A 118 7.30 2.95 -4.53
CA PRO A 118 8.36 1.98 -4.39
C PRO A 118 9.66 2.69 -3.97
N SER A 119 10.41 2.10 -3.04
CA SER A 119 11.71 2.62 -2.63
C SER A 119 12.71 1.48 -2.39
N ARG A 120 14.00 1.75 -2.61
CA ARG A 120 15.09 0.85 -2.23
C ARG A 120 15.70 1.32 -0.93
N TRP A 121 15.78 0.42 0.05
CA TRP A 121 16.55 0.64 1.26
C TRP A 121 17.79 -0.25 1.25
N ASN A 122 18.96 0.37 1.33
CA ASN A 122 20.28 -0.22 1.61
C ASN A 122 20.86 -1.33 0.71
N GLY A 123 20.29 -1.68 -0.45
CA GLY A 123 21.01 -2.46 -1.49
C GLY A 123 21.60 -3.82 -1.04
N MET A 124 21.18 -4.38 0.09
CA MET A 124 21.65 -5.67 0.60
C MET A 124 20.49 -6.63 0.81
N ASN A 125 20.71 -7.87 0.36
CA ASN A 125 19.87 -9.01 0.68
C ASN A 125 19.91 -9.29 2.20
N LEU A 126 18.73 -9.58 2.78
CA LEU A 126 18.43 -10.16 4.10
C LEU A 126 18.21 -9.19 5.29
N ASN A 127 16.94 -8.80 5.47
CA ASN A 127 16.12 -9.05 6.67
C ASN A 127 14.68 -8.56 6.38
N PRO A 128 13.61 -9.30 6.75
CA PRO A 128 12.22 -8.89 6.50
C PRO A 128 11.75 -7.66 7.31
N LEU A 129 12.67 -6.91 7.94
CA LEU A 129 12.40 -5.76 8.81
C LEU A 129 12.82 -4.42 8.17
N SER A 130 13.02 -4.36 6.86
CA SER A 130 13.44 -3.11 6.22
C SER A 130 12.94 -2.97 4.80
N TYR A 131 11.62 -2.91 4.66
CA TYR A 131 11.03 -2.26 3.50
C TYR A 131 10.40 -0.97 3.97
N THR A 132 10.57 0.09 3.20
CA THR A 132 9.84 1.34 3.36
C THR A 132 9.14 1.62 2.04
N ILE A 133 7.83 1.78 2.09
CA ILE A 133 7.04 2.52 1.11
C ILE A 133 6.51 3.72 1.87
#